data_AF-A0A848NFB4-F1
#
_entry.id   AF-A0A848NFB4-F1
#
_cell.length_a   1.000
_cell.length_b   1.000
_cell.length_c   1.000
_cell.angle_alpha   90.00
_cell.angle_beta   90.00
_cell.angle_gamma   90.00
#
_symmetry.space_group_name_H-M   'P 1'
#
loop_
_entity.id
_entity.type
_entity.pdbx_description
1 polymer ?
#
loop_
_entity_poly.entity_id
_entity_poly.type
_entity_poly.pdbx_seq_one_letter_code
_entity_poly.pdbx_strand_id
1 'polypeptide(L)'
;MAAPLQIWDMYGRELFNFNTRVARQLGSFSTGTSDGSTYIDAINGPDGWIAVQAIGDYGFARNNAMIARVGGSISWRFIPGHPSPRVGVKVIYGVK
;
A
#
# COMPACT_ATOMS: atom_id res chain seq x y z
N MET A 1 -0.01 -16.11 23.47
CA MET A 1 0.78 -14.93 23.08
C MET A 1 2.09 -15.47 22.51
N ALA A 2 2.36 -15.28 21.21
CA ALA A 2 3.58 -15.80 20.59
C ALA A 2 4.77 -14.90 20.95
N ALA A 3 5.90 -15.48 21.35
CA ALA A 3 7.13 -14.73 21.56
C ALA A 3 7.78 -14.40 20.19
N PRO A 4 8.22 -13.15 19.95
CA PRO A 4 8.80 -12.77 18.68
C PRO A 4 10.16 -13.45 18.48
N LEU A 5 10.48 -13.79 17.23
CA LEU A 5 11.82 -14.21 16.86
C LEU A 5 12.74 -12.98 16.89
N GLN A 6 13.86 -13.09 17.58
CA GLN A 6 14.92 -12.09 17.63
C GLN A 6 16.24 -12.80 17.29
N ILE A 7 17.06 -12.15 16.47
CA ILE A 7 18.40 -12.63 16.11
C ILE A 7 19.40 -11.63 16.65
N TRP A 8 20.35 -12.12 17.44
CA TRP A 8 21.44 -11.35 18.02
C TRP A 8 22.77 -11.80 17.44
N ASP A 9 23.75 -10.89 17.40
CA ASP A 9 25.13 -11.26 17.13
C ASP A 9 25.83 -11.83 18.38
N MET A 10 27.08 -12.26 18.20
CA MET A 10 27.91 -12.82 19.29
C MET A 10 28.24 -11.80 20.40
N TYR A 11 27.98 -10.51 20.19
CA TYR A 11 28.23 -9.43 21.14
C TYR A 11 26.94 -8.96 21.82
N GLY A 12 25.81 -9.63 21.58
CA GLY A 12 24.52 -9.28 22.17
C GLY A 12 23.83 -8.10 21.49
N ARG A 13 24.28 -7.66 20.31
CA ARG A 13 23.60 -6.65 19.51
C ARG A 13 22.47 -7.29 18.72
N GLU A 14 21.28 -6.70 18.78
CA GLU A 14 20.14 -7.13 17.96
C GLU A 14 20.44 -6.86 16.48
N LEU A 15 20.48 -7.93 15.68
CA LEU A 15 20.67 -7.88 14.23
C LEU A 15 19.33 -7.74 13.52
N PHE A 16 18.36 -8.56 13.94
CA PHE A 16 17.01 -8.59 13.37
C PHE A 16 15.98 -8.82 14.45
N ASN A 17 14.94 -7.99 14.40
CA ASN A 17 13.77 -8.13 15.24
C ASN A 17 12.55 -8.24 14.34
N PHE A 18 11.95 -9.41 14.34
CA PHE A 18 10.77 -9.69 13.52
C PHE A 18 9.51 -8.97 14.05
N ASN A 19 9.63 -8.20 15.13
CA ASN A 19 8.56 -7.38 15.71
C ASN A 19 8.53 -5.94 15.17
N THR A 20 9.61 -5.45 14.54
CA THR A 20 9.74 -4.01 14.28
C THR A 20 9.57 -3.57 12.84
N ARG A 21 10.03 -4.32 11.81
CA ARG A 21 10.11 -3.75 10.43
C ARG A 21 10.04 -4.69 9.21
N VAL A 22 9.52 -5.91 9.30
CA VAL A 22 9.19 -6.64 8.06
C VAL A 22 7.73 -6.41 7.73
N ALA A 23 7.44 -5.24 7.15
CA ALA A 23 6.17 -4.98 6.48
C ALA A 23 6.00 -6.01 5.36
N ARG A 24 5.29 -7.10 5.64
CA ARG A 24 5.07 -8.18 4.68
C ARG A 24 4.20 -7.63 3.57
N GLN A 25 4.80 -7.39 2.40
CA GLN A 25 4.04 -7.12 1.18
C GLN A 25 3.25 -8.38 0.83
N LEU A 26 1.94 -8.22 0.69
CA LEU A 26 1.02 -9.31 0.34
C LEU A 26 0.69 -9.30 -1.16
N GLY A 27 0.67 -8.12 -1.78
CA GLY A 27 0.41 -8.02 -3.20
C GLY A 27 0.40 -6.59 -3.73
N SER A 28 -0.02 -6.46 -4.98
CA SER A 28 -0.24 -5.17 -5.63
C SER A 28 -1.27 -5.26 -6.74
N PHE A 29 -1.95 -4.16 -7.04
CA PHE A 29 -2.83 -4.03 -8.20
C PHE A 29 -2.72 -2.63 -8.83
N SER A 30 -3.19 -2.50 -10.07
CA SER A 30 -3.30 -1.21 -10.76
C SER A 30 -4.75 -0.74 -10.74
N THR A 31 -4.98 0.55 -10.51
CA THR A 31 -6.33 1.13 -10.49
C THR A 31 -6.96 1.30 -11.87
N GLY A 32 -6.17 1.14 -12.95
CA GLY A 32 -6.64 1.44 -14.31
C GLY A 32 -7.01 2.92 -14.49
N THR A 33 -7.97 3.22 -15.37
CA THR A 33 -8.40 4.59 -15.71
C THR A 33 -9.87 4.87 -15.37
N SER A 34 -10.54 3.97 -14.66
CA SER A 34 -11.89 4.13 -14.15
C SER A 34 -11.91 4.22 -12.63
N ASP A 35 -12.93 4.88 -12.08
CA ASP A 35 -13.18 4.89 -10.64
C ASP A 35 -13.52 3.47 -10.17
N GLY A 36 -13.16 3.12 -8.94
CA GLY A 36 -13.35 1.76 -8.48
C GLY A 36 -13.01 1.53 -7.01
N SER A 37 -13.22 0.29 -6.60
CA SER A 37 -12.83 -0.18 -5.27
C SER A 37 -12.52 -1.67 -5.31
N THR A 38 -11.75 -2.11 -4.32
CA THR A 38 -11.51 -3.52 -4.06
C THR A 38 -11.47 -3.76 -2.56
N TYR A 39 -11.77 -4.98 -2.15
CA TYR A 39 -11.68 -5.41 -0.77
C TYR A 39 -10.60 -6.48 -0.63
N ILE A 40 -9.68 -6.27 0.32
CA ILE A 40 -8.60 -7.19 0.64
C ILE A 40 -8.70 -7.54 2.12
N ASP A 41 -9.17 -8.74 2.40
CA ASP A 41 -9.42 -9.19 3.76
C ASP A 41 -8.14 -9.21 4.62
N ALA A 42 -7.03 -9.60 4.01
CA ALA A 42 -5.74 -9.72 4.69
C ALA A 42 -5.18 -8.41 5.27
N ILE A 43 -5.70 -7.26 4.84
CA ILE A 43 -5.32 -5.94 5.39
C ILE A 43 -6.48 -5.29 6.16
N ASN A 44 -7.52 -6.01 6.55
CA ASN A 44 -8.64 -5.44 7.29
C ASN A 44 -8.31 -5.12 8.77
N GLY A 45 -7.14 -5.53 9.24
CA GLY A 45 -6.65 -5.22 10.58
C GLY A 45 -5.96 -3.86 10.72
N PRO A 46 -5.65 -3.45 11.97
CA PRO A 46 -4.90 -2.24 12.28
C PRO A 46 -3.48 -2.25 11.71
N ASP A 47 -2.91 -3.44 11.50
CA ASP A 47 -1.56 -3.62 10.94
C ASP A 47 -1.51 -3.55 9.41
N GLY A 48 -2.68 -3.46 8.75
CA GLY A 48 -2.77 -3.32 7.31
C GLY A 48 -2.25 -1.97 6.82
N TRP A 49 -1.44 -1.99 5.77
CA TRP A 49 -0.88 -0.79 5.14
C TRP A 49 -1.04 -0.81 3.62
N ILE A 50 -0.99 0.39 3.02
CA ILE A 50 -0.94 0.58 1.57
C ILE A 50 0.17 1.58 1.22
N ALA A 51 0.81 1.38 0.06
CA ALA A 51 1.70 2.32 -0.58
C ALA A 51 1.22 2.55 -2.03
N VAL A 52 1.32 3.79 -2.49
CA VAL A 52 0.87 4.19 -3.82
C VAL A 52 2.07 4.62 -4.64
N GLN A 53 2.26 3.96 -5.78
CA GLN A 53 3.33 4.25 -6.73
C GLN A 53 2.70 4.74 -8.04
N ALA A 54 3.13 5.91 -8.53
CA ALA A 54 2.81 6.35 -9.87
C ALA A 54 3.45 5.40 -10.91
N ILE A 55 2.70 4.95 -11.91
CA ILE A 55 3.18 4.04 -12.97
C ILE A 55 4.05 4.79 -14.03
N GLY A 56 4.57 5.98 -13.70
CA GLY A 56 5.35 6.84 -14.58
C GLY A 56 5.58 8.24 -13.99
N ASP A 57 6.44 9.02 -14.64
CA ASP A 57 6.59 10.46 -14.34
C ASP A 57 5.50 11.23 -15.10
N TYR A 58 4.44 11.57 -14.38
CA TYR A 58 3.22 12.13 -14.99
C TYR A 58 3.19 13.65 -15.01
N GLY A 59 4.17 14.31 -14.39
CA GLY A 59 4.15 15.76 -14.17
C GLY A 59 2.91 16.24 -13.41
N PHE A 60 2.82 17.56 -13.20
CA PHE A 60 1.69 18.19 -12.48
C PHE A 60 0.37 18.20 -13.27
N ALA A 61 0.39 17.83 -14.55
CA ALA A 61 -0.71 18.05 -15.48
C ALA A 61 -1.58 16.81 -15.72
N ARG A 62 -1.62 15.79 -14.84
CA ARG A 62 -2.46 14.59 -15.04
C ARG A 62 -3.43 14.33 -13.89
N ASN A 63 -4.55 13.72 -14.24
CA ASN A 63 -5.59 13.33 -13.30
C ASN A 63 -5.23 11.96 -12.70
N ASN A 64 -4.38 11.96 -11.68
CA ASN A 64 -3.98 10.74 -10.99
C ASN A 64 -5.10 10.26 -10.06
N ALA A 65 -5.25 8.95 -9.93
CA ALA A 65 -6.24 8.36 -9.04
C ALA A 65 -5.95 8.73 -7.56
N MET A 66 -6.94 9.34 -6.90
CA MET A 66 -6.92 9.58 -5.46
C MET A 66 -7.27 8.28 -4.73
N ILE A 67 -6.37 7.78 -3.89
CA ILE A 67 -6.54 6.51 -3.17
C ILE A 67 -6.98 6.75 -1.74
N ALA A 68 -7.99 6.01 -1.28
CA ALA A 68 -8.43 5.99 0.10
C ALA A 68 -8.53 4.55 0.60
N ARG A 69 -8.19 4.32 1.88
CA ARG A 69 -8.34 3.04 2.57
C ARG A 69 -9.19 3.20 3.82
N VAL A 70 -10.14 2.29 4.01
CA VAL A 70 -10.92 2.12 5.25
C VAL A 70 -11.01 0.63 5.55
N GLY A 71 -10.35 0.18 6.63
CA GLY A 71 -10.20 -1.26 6.91
C GLY A 71 -9.56 -2.01 5.73
N GLY A 72 -10.20 -3.10 5.29
CA GLY A 72 -9.79 -3.88 4.12
C GLY A 72 -10.17 -3.26 2.77
N SER A 73 -10.99 -2.20 2.77
CA SER A 73 -11.47 -1.57 1.54
C SER A 73 -10.47 -0.53 1.04
N ILE A 74 -10.11 -0.63 -0.23
CA ILE A 74 -9.32 0.37 -0.96
C ILE A 74 -10.17 0.88 -2.11
N SER A 75 -10.44 2.18 -2.12
CA SER A 75 -11.19 2.86 -3.18
C SER A 75 -10.32 3.89 -3.88
N TRP A 76 -10.60 4.11 -5.16
CA TRP A 76 -9.92 5.12 -5.94
C TRP A 76 -10.89 5.92 -6.81
N ARG A 77 -10.59 7.21 -6.97
CA ARG A 77 -11.37 8.12 -7.79
C ARG A 77 -10.50 9.10 -8.56
N PHE A 78 -10.98 9.49 -9.72
CA PHE A 78 -10.43 10.55 -10.55
C PHE A 78 -11.21 11.85 -10.32
N ILE A 79 -10.56 13.00 -10.48
CA ILE A 79 -11.24 14.30 -10.40
C ILE A 79 -12.25 14.37 -11.56
N PRO A 80 -13.56 14.53 -11.29
CA PRO A 80 -14.57 14.67 -12.34
C PRO A 80 -14.32 15.93 -13.17
N GLY A 81 -14.49 15.83 -14.50
CA GLY A 81 -14.32 16.97 -15.40
C GLY A 81 -12.89 17.53 -15.52
N HIS A 82 -11.89 16.85 -14.95
CA HIS A 82 -10.50 17.28 -15.10
C HIS A 82 -10.07 17.25 -16.58
N PRO A 83 -9.45 18.31 -17.11
CA PRO A 83 -9.13 18.43 -18.53
C PRO A 83 -8.08 17.42 -19.00
N SER A 84 -7.22 16.96 -18.09
CA SER A 84 -6.15 16.03 -18.40
C SER A 84 -6.56 14.54 -18.35
N PRO A 85 -5.89 13.66 -19.11
CA PRO A 85 -6.15 12.23 -19.09
C PRO A 85 -6.05 11.61 -17.70
N ARG A 86 -6.92 10.63 -17.44
CA ARG A 86 -6.91 9.79 -16.24
C ARG A 86 -5.71 8.86 -16.26
N VAL A 87 -5.01 8.77 -15.14
CA VAL A 87 -3.83 7.92 -15.00
C VAL A 87 -3.92 7.09 -13.74
N GLY A 88 -3.86 5.77 -13.94
CA GLY A 88 -3.86 4.81 -12.86
C GLY A 88 -2.57 4.84 -12.05
N VAL A 89 -2.68 4.37 -10.82
CA VAL A 89 -1.54 4.17 -9.92
C VAL A 89 -1.44 2.70 -9.55
N LYS A 90 -0.24 2.26 -9.20
CA LYS A 90 -0.02 0.95 -8.61
C LYS A 90 -0.18 1.07 -7.10
N VAL A 91 -1.11 0.30 -6.55
CA VAL A 91 -1.31 0.16 -5.11
C VAL A 91 -0.60 -1.11 -4.68
N ILE A 92 0.32 -0.97 -3.73
CA ILE A 92 1.01 -2.06 -3.05
C ILE A 92 0.41 -2.15 -1.66
N TYR A 93 0.16 -3.35 -1.16
CA TYR A 93 -0.46 -3.55 0.14
C TYR A 93 0.22 -4.67 0.93
N GLY A 94 0.10 -4.60 2.24
CA GLY A 94 0.68 -5.58 3.15
C GLY A 94 0.21 -5.43 4.58
N VAL A 95 0.85 -6.19 5.45
CA VAL A 95 0.69 -6.12 6.91
C VAL A 95 2.02 -5.82 7.57
N LYS A 96 1.99 -5.25 8.77
CA LYS A 96 3.17 -5.13 9.62
C LYS A 96 3.55 -6.48 10.23
#